data_AF-A0A6I5WVF0-F1
#
_entry.id   AF-A0A6I5WVF0-F1
#
_cell.length_a   1.000
_cell.length_b   1.000
_cell.length_c   1.000
_cell.angle_alpha   90.00
_cell.angle_beta   90.00
_cell.angle_gamma   90.00
#
_symmetry.space_group_name_H-M   'P 1'
#
loop_
_entity.id
_entity.type
_entity.pdbx_description
1 polymer ?
#
loop_
_entity_poly.entity_id
_entity_poly.type
_entity_poly.pdbx_seq_one_letter_code
_entity_poly.pdbx_strand_id
1 'polypeptide(L)'
;MKEHEGAQSATPEELYRQAEELMQQARELVRAARSAGLKSAPVKDCDDVVEFDALPGRSPRGRAEALYVGRRIRDDMFAPGLFGEFAWDILLELFLARRDNEELSVDAVCKFAPGFRDTIRRYVSLLVEQGLIETRRDASGGRPDRIKLSQRGRTLMSTFFTSTDGQMPAAPVSSWGLRVVQSERSDNS
;
A
#
# COMPACT_ATOMS: atom_id res chain seq x y z
N MET A 1 -35.95 -24.17 2.56
CA MET A 1 -35.25 -23.71 3.78
C MET A 1 -34.23 -24.77 4.16
N LYS A 2 -32.95 -24.52 3.88
CA LYS A 2 -31.82 -25.21 4.51
C LYS A 2 -30.95 -24.10 5.07
N GLU A 3 -30.89 -24.05 6.40
CA GLU A 3 -30.13 -23.05 7.14
C GLU A 3 -28.64 -23.30 6.93
N HIS A 4 -27.91 -22.21 6.73
CA HIS A 4 -26.46 -22.19 6.59
C HIS A 4 -25.80 -22.52 7.93
N GLU A 5 -25.10 -23.64 7.96
CA GLU A 5 -24.21 -24.06 9.04
C GLU A 5 -23.07 -23.04 9.20
N GLY A 6 -23.03 -22.41 10.37
CA GLY A 6 -22.14 -21.30 10.67
C GLY A 6 -20.67 -21.72 10.66
N ALA A 7 -19.83 -20.89 10.05
CA ALA A 7 -18.39 -20.98 10.14
C ALA A 7 -17.96 -20.81 11.60
N GLN A 8 -17.61 -21.91 12.27
CA GLN A 8 -16.95 -21.90 13.57
C GLN A 8 -15.58 -21.23 13.40
N SER A 9 -15.46 -19.99 13.87
CA SER A 9 -14.17 -19.32 14.04
C SER A 9 -13.38 -20.09 15.10
N ALA A 10 -12.21 -20.61 14.73
CA ALA A 10 -11.32 -21.31 15.65
C ALA A 10 -11.09 -20.48 16.92
N THR A 11 -11.31 -21.11 18.07
CA THR A 11 -11.06 -20.50 19.37
C THR A 11 -9.56 -20.22 19.54
N PRO A 12 -9.17 -19.21 20.34
CA PRO A 12 -7.75 -18.94 20.60
C PRO A 12 -6.97 -20.17 21.07
N GLU A 13 -7.60 -21.04 21.86
CA GLU A 13 -7.00 -22.29 22.36
C GLU A 13 -6.74 -23.32 21.26
N GLU A 14 -7.63 -23.42 20.26
CA GLU A 14 -7.43 -24.29 19.09
C GLU A 14 -6.28 -23.78 18.22
N LEU A 15 -6.15 -22.46 18.07
CA LEU A 15 -5.02 -21.85 17.37
C LEU A 15 -3.69 -22.10 18.09
N TYR A 16 -3.66 -22.01 19.42
CA TYR A 16 -2.47 -22.36 20.22
C TYR A 16 -2.10 -23.84 20.08
N ARG A 17 -3.10 -24.73 20.13
CA ARG A 17 -2.89 -26.17 19.94
C ARG A 17 -2.33 -26.47 18.54
N GLN A 18 -2.88 -25.81 17.52
CA GLN A 18 -2.41 -25.95 16.15
C GLN A 18 -0.98 -25.41 15.97
N ALA A 19 -0.63 -24.31 16.64
CA ALA A 19 0.73 -23.78 16.66
C ALA A 19 1.72 -24.75 17.35
N GLU A 20 1.33 -25.36 18.46
CA GLU A 20 2.13 -26.40 19.13
C GLU A 20 2.37 -27.61 18.22
N GLU A 21 1.34 -28.07 17.53
CA GLU A 21 1.43 -29.19 16.59
C GLU A 21 2.40 -28.90 15.44
N LEU A 22 2.31 -27.71 14.84
CA LEU A 22 3.25 -27.26 13.79
C LEU A 22 4.69 -27.20 14.29
N MET A 23 4.91 -26.71 15.52
CA MET A 23 6.25 -26.68 16.12
C MET A 23 6.80 -28.10 16.35
N GLN A 24 5.94 -29.04 16.72
CA GLN A 24 6.34 -30.44 16.92
C GLN A 24 6.72 -31.11 15.61
N GLN A 25 5.92 -30.92 14.55
CA GLN A 25 6.22 -31.41 13.20
C GLN A 25 7.53 -30.84 12.66
N ALA A 26 7.77 -29.54 12.84
CA ALA A 26 9.03 -28.90 12.42
C ALA A 26 10.26 -29.51 13.13
N ARG A 27 10.14 -29.80 14.44
CA ARG A 27 11.21 -30.45 15.22
C ARG A 27 11.51 -31.86 14.72
N GLU A 28 10.49 -32.62 14.31
CA GLU A 28 10.67 -33.97 13.76
C GLU A 28 11.40 -33.94 12.42
N LEU A 29 11.05 -33.01 11.53
CA LEU A 29 11.75 -32.82 10.26
C LEU A 29 13.23 -32.47 10.47
N VAL A 30 13.54 -31.58 11.41
CA VAL A 30 14.92 -31.23 11.76
C VAL A 30 15.69 -32.45 12.28
N ARG A 31 15.04 -33.29 13.11
CA ARG A 31 15.63 -34.54 13.62
C ARG A 31 15.94 -35.51 12.47
N ALA A 32 14.98 -35.70 11.56
CA ALA A 32 15.13 -36.57 10.40
C ALA A 32 16.25 -36.10 9.45
N ALA A 33 16.34 -34.80 9.20
CA ALA A 33 17.40 -34.20 8.39
C ALA A 33 18.79 -34.43 9.01
N ARG A 34 18.92 -34.26 10.34
CA ARG A 34 20.17 -34.56 11.06
C ARG A 34 20.55 -36.04 10.97
N SER A 35 19.60 -36.97 11.12
CA SER A 35 19.87 -38.41 10.98
C SER A 35 20.28 -38.81 9.56
N ALA A 36 19.86 -38.05 8.55
CA ALA A 36 20.26 -38.24 7.16
C ALA A 36 21.66 -37.68 6.82
N GLY A 37 22.40 -37.16 7.81
CA GLY A 37 23.77 -36.67 7.60
C GLY A 37 23.88 -35.29 6.94
N LEU A 38 22.76 -34.57 6.77
CA LEU A 38 22.77 -33.15 6.41
C LEU A 38 23.32 -32.35 7.60
N LYS A 39 24.63 -32.05 7.55
CA LYS A 39 25.28 -31.19 8.53
C LYS A 39 24.83 -29.73 8.32
N SER A 40 23.67 -29.39 8.87
CA SER A 40 23.37 -28.00 9.18
C SER A 40 24.20 -27.59 10.41
N ALA A 41 24.82 -26.41 10.36
CA ALA A 41 25.49 -25.82 11.52
C ALA A 41 24.53 -25.82 12.73
N PRO A 42 25.02 -25.93 13.97
CA PRO A 42 24.15 -25.83 15.14
C PRO A 42 23.48 -24.45 15.12
N VAL A 43 22.17 -24.43 14.87
CA VAL A 43 21.31 -23.26 15.09
C VAL A 43 21.40 -22.96 16.58
N LYS A 44 22.19 -21.95 16.94
CA LYS A 44 22.53 -21.66 18.34
C LYS A 44 21.47 -20.83 19.05
N ASP A 45 20.63 -20.12 18.33
CA ASP A 45 19.44 -19.47 18.86
C ASP A 45 18.45 -19.27 17.70
N CYS A 46 17.16 -19.21 18.03
CA CYS A 46 16.10 -18.89 17.05
C CYS A 46 16.26 -17.47 16.46
N ASP A 47 17.13 -16.64 17.03
CA ASP A 47 17.45 -15.29 16.56
C ASP A 47 18.45 -15.27 15.39
N ASP A 48 19.25 -16.32 15.19
CA ASP A 48 20.34 -16.33 14.18
C ASP A 48 19.90 -16.83 12.79
N VAL A 49 18.68 -17.36 12.66
CA VAL A 49 18.22 -17.93 11.37
C VAL A 49 17.66 -16.87 10.42
N VAL A 50 17.46 -15.64 10.91
CA VAL A 50 16.97 -14.52 10.12
C VAL A 50 17.62 -13.26 10.68
N GLU A 51 18.56 -12.66 9.94
CA GLU A 51 18.93 -11.27 10.23
C GLU A 51 17.66 -10.46 10.00
N PHE A 52 16.91 -10.21 11.08
CA PHE A 52 15.57 -9.63 11.01
C PHE A 52 15.65 -8.33 10.20
N ASP A 53 16.70 -7.54 10.46
CA ASP A 53 17.09 -6.33 9.74
C ASP A 53 17.33 -6.49 8.23
N ALA A 54 17.65 -7.68 7.73
CA ALA A 54 17.85 -7.96 6.31
C ALA A 54 16.59 -8.48 5.59
N LEU A 55 15.47 -8.70 6.28
CA LEU A 55 14.25 -9.17 5.63
C LEU A 55 13.65 -8.10 4.70
N PRO A 56 13.61 -8.32 3.37
CA PRO A 56 13.09 -7.34 2.43
C PRO A 56 11.63 -6.99 2.79
N GLY A 57 11.42 -5.68 3.00
CA GLY A 57 10.13 -5.09 3.38
C GLY A 57 9.51 -5.52 4.72
N ARG A 58 10.15 -6.37 5.53
CA ARG A 58 9.66 -6.74 6.88
C ARG A 58 10.47 -6.11 8.02
N SER A 59 11.76 -5.84 7.85
CA SER A 59 12.53 -5.01 8.79
C SER A 59 12.38 -3.52 8.57
N PRO A 60 12.71 -2.69 9.58
CA PRO A 60 12.95 -1.26 9.39
C PRO A 60 13.92 -0.97 8.24
N ARG A 61 15.07 -1.65 8.17
CA ARG A 61 16.06 -1.46 7.10
C ARG A 61 15.53 -1.94 5.74
N GLY A 62 14.93 -3.12 5.66
CA GLY A 62 14.34 -3.64 4.42
C GLY A 62 13.20 -2.77 3.90
N ARG A 63 12.40 -2.15 4.79
CA ARG A 63 11.40 -1.14 4.41
C ARG A 63 12.04 0.15 3.88
N ALA A 64 13.11 0.63 4.53
CA ALA A 64 13.84 1.80 4.06
C ALA A 64 14.48 1.57 2.68
N GLU A 65 15.04 0.39 2.46
CA GLU A 65 15.59 -0.02 1.17
C GLU A 65 14.50 -0.10 0.09
N ALA A 66 13.35 -0.72 0.39
CA ALA A 66 12.22 -0.76 -0.53
C ALA A 66 11.72 0.65 -0.89
N LEU A 67 11.63 1.57 0.07
CA LEU A 67 11.27 2.97 -0.18
C LEU A 67 12.32 3.69 -1.04
N TYR A 68 13.60 3.46 -0.80
CA TYR A 68 14.68 4.05 -1.58
C TYR A 68 14.66 3.55 -3.03
N VAL A 69 14.55 2.24 -3.24
CA VAL A 69 14.42 1.62 -4.57
C VAL A 69 13.17 2.14 -5.28
N GLY A 70 12.03 2.22 -4.59
CA GLY A 70 10.81 2.80 -5.14
C GLY A 70 11.00 4.24 -5.62
N ARG A 71 11.74 5.08 -4.88
CA ARG A 71 12.07 6.44 -5.34
C ARG A 71 12.91 6.44 -6.62
N ARG A 72 13.90 5.53 -6.74
CA ARG A 72 14.72 5.41 -7.96
C ARG A 72 13.91 4.95 -9.17
N ILE A 73 13.08 3.92 -9.01
CA ILE A 73 12.17 3.46 -10.07
C ILE A 73 11.24 4.59 -10.51
N ARG A 74 10.70 5.38 -9.57
CA ARG A 74 9.90 6.56 -9.89
C ARG A 74 10.71 7.57 -10.71
N ASP A 75 11.92 7.90 -10.29
CA ASP A 75 12.78 8.87 -10.97
C ASP A 75 13.17 8.40 -12.40
N ASP A 76 13.23 7.09 -12.65
CA ASP A 76 13.52 6.49 -13.97
C ASP A 76 12.28 6.40 -14.88
N MET A 77 11.11 6.08 -14.33
CA MET A 77 9.87 5.90 -15.08
C MET A 77 9.14 7.22 -15.38
N PHE A 78 9.27 8.19 -14.48
CA PHE A 78 8.69 9.51 -14.61
C PHE A 78 9.79 10.50 -14.99
N ALA A 79 9.44 11.61 -15.64
CA ALA A 79 10.47 12.53 -16.14
C ALA A 79 11.36 13.09 -14.99
N PRO A 80 12.69 13.19 -15.17
CA PRO A 80 13.60 13.63 -14.13
C PRO A 80 13.33 15.08 -13.71
N GLY A 81 13.36 15.33 -12.39
CA GLY A 81 13.20 16.69 -11.84
C GLY A 81 11.80 17.29 -11.96
N LEU A 82 10.84 16.52 -12.48
CA LEU A 82 9.53 17.06 -12.86
C LEU A 82 8.52 17.12 -11.70
N PHE A 83 8.81 16.50 -10.55
CA PHE A 83 7.81 16.24 -9.52
C PHE A 83 8.37 16.41 -8.11
N GLY A 84 7.93 17.47 -7.42
CA GLY A 84 7.99 17.50 -5.96
C GLY A 84 6.99 16.51 -5.36
N GLU A 85 7.11 16.21 -4.07
CA GLU A 85 6.30 15.19 -3.38
C GLU A 85 4.79 15.36 -3.63
N PHE A 86 4.29 16.59 -3.75
CA PHE A 86 2.89 16.85 -4.05
C PHE A 86 2.39 16.29 -5.38
N ALA A 87 3.19 16.28 -6.44
CA ALA A 87 2.75 15.66 -7.70
C ALA A 87 2.59 14.15 -7.54
N TRP A 88 3.48 13.53 -6.77
CA TRP A 88 3.40 12.12 -6.45
C TRP A 88 2.16 11.81 -5.60
N ASP A 89 1.89 12.62 -4.57
CA ASP A 89 0.70 12.48 -3.71
C ASP A 89 -0.60 12.61 -4.53
N ILE A 90 -0.67 13.54 -5.48
CA ILE A 90 -1.83 13.68 -6.40
C ILE A 90 -2.03 12.40 -7.22
N LEU A 91 -0.97 11.84 -7.79
CA LEU A 91 -1.05 10.61 -8.57
C LEU A 91 -1.51 9.42 -7.72
N LEU A 92 -1.03 9.32 -6.47
CA LEU A 92 -1.45 8.30 -5.51
C LEU A 92 -2.94 8.43 -5.15
N GLU A 93 -3.41 9.63 -4.80
CA GLU A 93 -4.84 9.87 -4.51
C GLU A 93 -5.73 9.47 -5.69
N LEU A 94 -5.34 9.84 -6.91
CA LEU A 94 -6.11 9.51 -8.12
C LEU A 94 -6.03 8.02 -8.47
N PHE A 95 -4.95 7.32 -8.13
CA PHE A 95 -4.81 5.88 -8.33
C PHE A 95 -5.61 5.08 -7.29
N LEU A 96 -5.70 5.57 -6.05
CA LEU A 96 -6.47 4.97 -4.97
C LEU A 96 -7.98 5.22 -5.09
N ALA A 97 -8.40 6.22 -5.85
CA ALA A 97 -9.79 6.44 -6.22
C ALA A 97 -10.30 5.20 -6.99
N ARG A 98 -10.99 4.33 -6.26
CA ARG A 98 -11.07 2.87 -6.46
C ARG A 98 -11.90 2.39 -7.64
N ARG A 99 -12.30 3.26 -8.57
CA ARG A 99 -13.16 2.91 -9.71
C ARG A 99 -12.64 3.52 -11.00
N ASP A 100 -12.56 2.68 -12.03
CA ASP A 100 -12.32 3.13 -13.39
C ASP A 100 -13.33 4.22 -13.72
N ASN A 101 -12.83 5.43 -13.97
CA ASN A 101 -13.57 6.64 -14.28
C ASN A 101 -14.12 7.47 -13.08
N GLU A 102 -13.72 7.19 -11.83
CA GLU A 102 -14.01 8.11 -10.72
C GLU A 102 -13.11 9.36 -10.82
N GLU A 103 -13.74 10.51 -11.05
CA GLU A 103 -13.08 11.81 -11.02
C GLU A 103 -13.07 12.33 -9.58
N LEU A 104 -11.92 12.75 -9.07
CA LEU A 104 -11.81 13.45 -7.79
C LEU A 104 -11.97 14.95 -7.99
N SER A 105 -12.53 15.64 -7.00
CA SER A 105 -12.45 17.10 -7.00
C SER A 105 -11.05 17.56 -6.57
N VAL A 106 -10.61 18.74 -7.01
CA VAL A 106 -9.34 19.32 -6.51
C VAL A 106 -9.36 19.44 -4.97
N ASP A 107 -10.52 19.75 -4.38
CA ASP A 107 -10.72 19.75 -2.92
C ASP A 107 -10.51 18.39 -2.27
N ALA A 108 -10.95 17.30 -2.92
CA ALA A 108 -10.74 15.95 -2.42
C ALA A 108 -9.25 15.62 -2.39
N VAL A 109 -8.52 16.02 -3.43
CA VAL A 109 -7.07 15.83 -3.53
C VAL A 109 -6.32 16.68 -2.50
N CYS A 110 -6.75 17.91 -2.21
CA CYS A 110 -6.12 18.77 -1.19
C CYS A 110 -6.14 18.21 0.24
N LYS A 111 -6.84 17.10 0.52
CA LYS A 111 -6.94 16.53 1.87
C LYS A 111 -5.60 16.06 2.45
N PHE A 112 -4.66 15.59 1.62
CA PHE A 112 -3.33 15.20 2.12
C PHE A 112 -2.46 16.41 2.51
N ALA A 113 -2.75 17.61 1.99
CA ALA A 113 -2.01 18.83 2.29
C ALA A 113 -2.92 20.08 2.40
N PRO A 114 -3.71 20.18 3.50
CA PRO A 114 -4.55 21.32 3.76
C PRO A 114 -3.71 22.61 3.86
N GLY A 115 -4.08 23.64 3.10
CA GLY A 115 -3.36 24.93 3.06
C GLY A 115 -2.47 25.12 1.83
N PHE A 116 -2.16 24.05 1.08
CA PHE A 116 -1.33 24.12 -0.13
C PHE A 116 -2.15 24.13 -1.43
N ARG A 117 -3.36 24.68 -1.40
CA ARG A 117 -4.32 24.64 -2.52
C ARG A 117 -3.74 25.16 -3.83
N ASP A 118 -3.13 26.34 -3.82
CA ASP A 118 -2.60 26.94 -5.04
C ASP A 118 -1.36 26.20 -5.54
N THR A 119 -0.55 25.66 -4.63
CA THR A 119 0.56 24.76 -4.95
C THR A 119 0.06 23.49 -5.62
N ILE A 120 -0.97 22.84 -5.07
CA ILE A 120 -1.60 21.65 -5.66
C ILE A 120 -2.16 21.95 -7.05
N ARG A 121 -2.83 23.10 -7.23
CA ARG A 121 -3.33 23.52 -8.55
C ARG A 121 -2.21 23.67 -9.58
N ARG A 122 -1.06 24.23 -9.19
CA ARG A 122 0.12 24.30 -10.08
C ARG A 122 0.58 22.90 -10.48
N TYR A 123 0.66 21.97 -9.53
CA TYR A 123 1.02 20.58 -9.84
C TYR A 123 -0.01 19.86 -10.70
N VAL A 124 -1.31 20.12 -10.52
CA VAL A 124 -2.37 19.62 -11.41
C VAL A 124 -2.13 20.10 -12.83
N SER A 125 -1.88 21.40 -13.06
CA SER A 125 -1.57 21.91 -14.40
C SER A 125 -0.35 21.22 -15.02
N LEU A 126 0.74 21.06 -14.24
CA LEU A 126 1.94 20.37 -14.71
C LEU A 126 1.65 18.91 -15.09
N LEU A 127 0.89 18.17 -14.27
CA LEU A 127 0.53 16.78 -14.55
C LEU A 127 -0.38 16.65 -15.79
N VAL A 128 -1.22 17.65 -16.07
CA VAL A 128 -2.01 17.73 -17.32
C VAL A 128 -1.10 17.95 -18.51
N GLU A 129 -0.15 18.89 -18.42
CA GLU A 129 0.82 19.16 -19.48
C GLU A 129 1.66 17.93 -19.82
N GLN A 130 1.97 17.11 -18.81
CA GLN A 130 2.67 15.82 -19.00
C GLN A 130 1.77 14.70 -19.52
N GLY A 131 0.46 14.93 -19.65
CA GLY A 131 -0.50 13.93 -20.07
C GLY A 131 -0.67 12.77 -19.08
N LEU A 132 -0.39 12.99 -17.79
CA LEU A 132 -0.56 11.99 -16.73
C LEU A 132 -1.96 12.04 -16.11
N ILE A 133 -2.59 13.21 -16.15
CA ILE A 133 -3.95 13.41 -15.67
C ILE A 133 -4.79 14.16 -16.71
N GLU A 134 -6.10 13.97 -16.64
CA GLU A 134 -7.09 14.69 -17.42
C GLU A 134 -7.94 15.54 -16.49
N THR A 135 -8.32 16.74 -16.95
CA THR A 135 -9.24 17.62 -16.23
C THR A 135 -10.59 17.68 -16.95
N ARG A 136 -11.66 17.80 -16.19
CA ARG A 136 -13.00 18.10 -16.69
C ARG A 136 -13.48 19.41 -16.10
N ARG A 137 -13.91 20.31 -16.97
CA ARG A 137 -14.61 21.55 -16.56
C ARG A 137 -16.07 21.23 -16.27
N ASP A 138 -16.62 21.92 -15.29
CA ASP A 138 -18.05 21.93 -15.05
C ASP A 138 -18.78 22.61 -16.24
N ALA A 139 -20.08 22.35 -16.38
CA ALA A 139 -20.89 22.94 -17.43
C ALA A 139 -21.00 24.48 -17.31
N SER A 140 -20.67 25.04 -16.14
CA SER A 140 -20.63 26.47 -15.83
C SER A 140 -19.44 27.20 -16.48
N GLY A 141 -18.51 26.50 -17.13
CA GLY A 141 -17.35 27.13 -17.78
C GLY A 141 -16.30 27.65 -16.79
N GLY A 142 -16.28 27.10 -15.57
CA GLY A 142 -15.38 27.49 -14.49
C GLY A 142 -13.98 26.86 -14.56
N ARG A 143 -13.24 26.97 -13.45
CA ARG A 143 -11.95 26.28 -13.27
C ARG A 143 -12.18 24.76 -13.32
N PRO A 144 -11.19 23.96 -13.74
CA PRO A 144 -11.31 22.51 -13.72
C PRO A 144 -11.48 22.03 -12.27
N ASP A 145 -12.70 21.62 -11.94
CA ASP A 145 -13.00 21.16 -10.58
C ASP A 145 -12.79 19.66 -10.42
N ARG A 146 -12.79 18.89 -11.52
CA ARG A 146 -12.70 17.44 -11.51
C ARG A 146 -11.47 16.96 -12.28
N ILE A 147 -10.75 16.01 -11.69
CA ILE A 147 -9.52 15.44 -12.24
C ILE A 147 -9.52 13.91 -12.11
N LYS A 148 -8.86 13.26 -13.07
CA LYS A 148 -8.65 11.81 -13.07
C LYS A 148 -7.30 11.48 -13.71
N LEU A 149 -6.78 10.27 -13.46
CA LEU A 149 -5.65 9.77 -14.26
C LEU A 149 -6.04 9.69 -15.73
N SER A 150 -5.10 10.04 -16.62
CA SER A 150 -5.20 9.70 -18.04
C SER A 150 -4.93 8.21 -18.24
N GLN A 151 -5.17 7.68 -19.44
CA GLN A 151 -4.79 6.30 -19.75
C GLN A 151 -3.27 6.05 -19.57
N ARG A 152 -2.45 7.04 -19.95
CA ARG A 152 -1.00 7.00 -19.76
C ARG A 152 -0.63 7.00 -18.28
N GLY A 153 -1.24 7.89 -17.49
CA GLY A 153 -1.02 7.96 -16.05
C GLY A 153 -1.38 6.67 -15.34
N ARG A 154 -2.55 6.07 -15.67
CA ARG A 154 -2.95 4.75 -15.14
C ARG A 154 -1.91 3.68 -15.47
N THR A 155 -1.51 3.59 -16.73
CA THR A 155 -0.53 2.59 -17.18
C THR A 155 0.79 2.72 -16.44
N LEU A 156 1.33 3.95 -16.33
CA LEU A 156 2.59 4.19 -15.60
C LEU A 156 2.48 3.85 -14.12
N MET A 157 1.38 4.22 -13.46
CA MET A 157 1.15 3.90 -12.05
C MET A 157 1.04 2.39 -11.82
N SER A 158 0.29 1.69 -12.67
CA SER A 158 0.19 0.22 -12.61
C SER A 158 1.55 -0.44 -12.83
N THR A 159 2.30 -0.03 -13.85
CA THR A 159 3.65 -0.56 -14.11
C THR A 159 4.60 -0.28 -12.95
N PHE A 160 4.53 0.92 -12.35
CA PHE A 160 5.33 1.28 -11.19
C PHE A 160 5.06 0.32 -10.03
N PHE A 161 3.80 0.13 -9.66
CA PHE A 161 3.43 -0.74 -8.54
C PHE A 161 3.79 -2.21 -8.79
N THR A 162 3.55 -2.73 -9.99
CA THR A 162 3.97 -4.09 -10.36
C THR A 162 5.50 -4.24 -10.35
N SER A 163 6.25 -3.18 -10.70
CA SER A 163 7.72 -3.20 -10.64
C SER A 163 8.23 -3.19 -9.20
N THR A 164 7.48 -2.60 -8.27
CA THR A 164 7.81 -2.58 -6.83
C THR A 164 7.23 -3.76 -6.04
N ASP A 165 6.22 -4.47 -6.55
CA ASP A 165 5.55 -5.61 -5.89
C ASP A 165 6.50 -6.80 -5.64
N GLY A 166 7.65 -6.84 -6.32
CA GLY A 166 8.73 -7.80 -6.02
C GLY A 166 9.51 -7.53 -4.72
N GLN A 167 9.30 -6.38 -4.07
CA GLN A 167 10.06 -5.92 -2.90
C GLN A 167 9.21 -5.38 -1.73
N MET A 168 7.90 -5.27 -1.90
CA MET A 168 6.98 -4.83 -0.84
C MET A 168 6.09 -5.99 -0.38
N PRO A 169 6.25 -6.54 0.84
CA PRO A 169 5.34 -7.55 1.33
C PRO A 169 3.93 -6.96 1.45
N ALA A 170 2.95 -7.71 1.00
CA ALA A 170 1.54 -7.41 1.19
C ALA A 170 1.28 -7.08 2.67
N ALA A 171 0.91 -5.82 2.95
CA ALA A 171 0.31 -5.49 4.23
C ALA A 171 -0.94 -6.36 4.40
N PRO A 172 -1.24 -6.90 5.59
CA PRO A 172 -2.54 -7.49 5.83
C PRO A 172 -3.60 -6.43 5.53
N VAL A 173 -4.46 -6.77 4.58
CA VAL A 173 -5.67 -6.03 4.22
C VAL A 173 -6.61 -6.07 5.42
N SER A 174 -6.37 -5.17 6.38
CA SER A 174 -7.30 -4.86 7.47
C SER A 174 -7.02 -3.53 8.19
N SER A 175 -6.19 -2.64 7.63
CA SER A 175 -6.06 -1.27 8.16
C SER A 175 -6.03 -0.21 7.06
N TRP A 176 -7.19 0.00 6.43
CA TRP A 176 -7.53 1.30 5.85
C TRP A 176 -8.69 1.89 6.64
N GLY A 177 -8.36 2.44 7.80
CA GLY A 177 -9.26 3.21 8.67
C GLY A 177 -9.54 4.62 8.14
N LEU A 178 -10.16 4.74 6.97
CA LEU A 178 -10.89 5.94 6.52
C LEU A 178 -12.23 5.42 5.99
N ARG A 179 -13.41 5.60 6.62
CA ARG A 179 -13.90 6.52 7.66
C ARG A 179 -14.99 5.82 8.50
N VAL A 180 -15.17 6.24 9.75
CA VAL A 180 -16.51 6.28 10.36
C VAL A 180 -16.93 7.74 10.40
N VAL A 181 -17.86 8.11 9.52
CA VAL A 181 -18.76 9.23 9.76
C VAL A 181 -19.99 8.65 10.43
N GLN A 182 -20.24 9.00 11.69
CA GLN A 182 -21.56 9.12 12.32
C GLN A 182 -21.44 10.27 13.33
N SER A 183 -22.04 11.42 13.03
CA SER A 183 -23.42 11.83 13.34
C SER A 183 -23.43 12.71 14.59
N GLU A 184 -23.95 13.92 14.39
CA GLU A 184 -24.18 14.99 15.35
C GLU A 184 -24.68 14.53 16.72
N ARG A 185 -24.22 15.22 17.77
CA ARG A 185 -25.06 15.65 18.89
C ARG A 185 -24.54 16.97 19.46
N SER A 186 -25.31 18.04 19.23
CA SER A 186 -25.41 19.15 20.18
C SER A 186 -25.69 18.58 21.57
N ASP A 187 -25.05 19.12 22.61
CA ASP A 187 -25.77 20.07 23.45
C ASP A 187 -24.83 20.84 24.38
N ASN A 188 -25.19 22.11 24.44
CA ASN A 188 -24.71 23.16 25.31
C ASN A 188 -25.16 22.88 26.76
N SER A 189 -24.25 22.99 27.73
CA SER A 189 -24.57 23.28 29.14
C SER A 189 -23.37 23.92 29.82
#